data_AF-A0A960MTX5-F1
#
_entry.id   AF-A0A960MTX5-F1
#
_cell.length_a   1.000
_cell.length_b   1.000
_cell.length_c   1.000
_cell.angle_alpha   90.00
_cell.angle_beta   90.00
_cell.angle_gamma   90.00
#
_symmetry.space_group_name_H-M   'P 1'
#
loop_
_entity.id
_entity.type
_entity.pdbx_description
1 polymer ?
#
loop_
_entity_poly.entity_id
_entity_poly.type
_entity_poly.pdbx_seq_one_letter_code
_entity_poly.pdbx_strand_id
1 'polypeptide(L)'
;ARFLTFLSTDGGNGIGHDQIFFGDPRLSPASPPSLTAEDRERLTALEGKRKALLAELKKLGAPPRVYGVVSDPVPPVVHVLDRGNPEAPGETVGPSALTWVAKELSATIGDAEMPEGKRRLALANWVVDPRNPLTRRAIVNRLWHWHFGQGIVTTPSDFGLGGDTPSHAELLDFLAERLRAEKWSLKAMHRLIVTSAAWRQSSAWNEAAAAVDAQNRLLWRMNPRRLTAEEVRDTVLAVTGKLNREPYGPGYRDFNYQEAYAPIYTYITPDKPELWRRSVYRFVVRTTPHEFMTTLDCPDPANLTPKRLTTTTALQSLALYNNDFMLRQARYLSERLMREAGIEIDGQVDLAFRLAFGRSPSGAEIADGASFVKEAGLFAFCRSLLNANEFVYVD
;
A
#
# COMPACT_ATOMS: atom_id res chain seq x y z
N ALA A 1 -38.19 -54.94 1.47
CA ALA A 1 -39.23 -54.05 0.90
C ALA A 1 -39.47 -54.47 -0.55
N ARG A 2 -40.73 -54.63 -0.97
CA ARG A 2 -41.08 -54.83 -2.39
C ARG A 2 -41.30 -53.45 -3.00
N PHE A 3 -40.68 -53.19 -4.15
CA PHE A 3 -40.80 -51.93 -4.87
C PHE A 3 -41.89 -52.04 -5.92
N LEU A 4 -42.72 -51.01 -6.08
CA LEU A 4 -43.58 -50.84 -7.24
C LEU A 4 -43.22 -49.49 -7.86
N THR A 5 -42.58 -49.52 -9.02
CA THR A 5 -42.22 -48.32 -9.78
C THR A 5 -43.32 -48.05 -10.79
N PHE A 6 -44.05 -46.93 -10.65
CA PHE A 6 -44.91 -46.45 -11.72
C PHE A 6 -44.15 -45.45 -12.58
N LEU A 7 -44.13 -45.72 -13.89
CA LEU A 7 -43.64 -44.80 -14.91
C LEU A 7 -44.86 -44.06 -15.48
N SER A 8 -44.90 -42.74 -15.29
CA SER A 8 -45.84 -41.85 -15.97
C SER A 8 -45.04 -40.92 -16.86
N THR A 9 -45.35 -40.88 -18.15
CA THR A 9 -44.80 -39.92 -19.09
C THR A 9 -45.75 -38.73 -19.16
N ASP A 10 -45.31 -37.54 -18.75
CA ASP A 10 -45.95 -36.32 -19.22
C ASP A 10 -45.47 -36.07 -20.65
N GLY A 11 -46.38 -35.67 -21.55
CA GLY A 11 -46.12 -35.60 -22.99
C GLY A 11 -45.21 -34.44 -23.41
N GLY A 12 -44.04 -34.27 -22.79
CA GLY A 12 -43.12 -33.17 -23.05
C GLY A 12 -41.76 -33.24 -22.33
N ASN A 13 -41.01 -34.32 -22.57
CA ASN A 13 -39.55 -34.44 -22.38
C ASN A 13 -38.92 -34.21 -20.98
N GLY A 14 -39.63 -34.50 -19.89
CA GLY A 14 -39.02 -34.54 -18.54
C GLY A 14 -39.17 -35.91 -17.88
N ILE A 15 -38.08 -36.65 -17.65
CA ILE A 15 -38.11 -37.81 -16.74
C ILE A 15 -38.10 -37.25 -15.31
N GLY A 16 -39.28 -37.05 -14.72
CA GLY A 16 -39.43 -36.79 -13.29
C GLY A 16 -39.43 -38.09 -12.49
N HIS A 17 -38.43 -38.30 -11.63
CA HIS A 17 -38.42 -39.42 -10.69
C HIS A 17 -39.06 -39.00 -9.36
N ASP A 18 -40.37 -39.18 -9.21
CA ASP A 18 -41.02 -39.07 -7.91
C ASP A 18 -41.09 -40.45 -7.24
N GLN A 19 -40.28 -40.64 -6.19
CA GLN A 19 -40.39 -41.79 -5.29
C GLN A 19 -41.40 -41.47 -4.20
N ILE A 20 -42.60 -42.04 -4.28
CA ILE A 20 -43.57 -42.01 -3.18
C ILE A 20 -43.26 -43.16 -2.22
N PHE A 21 -42.82 -42.81 -1.01
CA PHE A 21 -42.64 -43.76 0.09
C PHE A 21 -44.00 -44.13 0.69
N PHE A 22 -44.38 -45.41 0.61
CA PHE A 22 -45.36 -45.97 1.54
C PHE A 22 -44.60 -46.53 2.75
N GLY A 23 -44.36 -45.66 3.73
CA GLY A 23 -43.88 -46.06 5.06
C GLY A 23 -44.97 -46.79 5.84
N ASP A 24 -44.55 -47.61 6.81
CA ASP A 24 -45.45 -48.29 7.76
C ASP A 24 -46.33 -47.25 8.48
N PRO A 25 -47.69 -47.32 8.38
CA PRO A 25 -48.60 -46.33 8.97
C PRO A 25 -48.62 -46.33 10.51
N ARG A 26 -47.75 -47.12 11.17
CA ARG A 26 -47.60 -47.18 12.63
C ARG A 26 -46.47 -46.32 13.20
N LEU A 27 -45.70 -45.62 12.37
CA LEU A 27 -44.72 -44.65 12.85
C LEU A 27 -45.39 -43.29 13.09
N SER A 28 -45.94 -43.09 14.28
CA SER A 28 -46.18 -41.73 14.77
C SER A 28 -44.83 -41.04 14.97
N PRO A 29 -44.63 -39.80 14.50
CA PRO A 29 -43.45 -39.03 14.87
C PRO A 29 -43.41 -38.97 16.40
N ALA A 30 -42.32 -39.45 17.00
CA ALA A 30 -42.10 -39.29 18.43
C ALA A 30 -42.25 -37.79 18.74
N SER A 31 -43.09 -37.45 19.72
CA SER A 31 -43.15 -36.07 20.21
C SER A 31 -41.73 -35.64 20.57
N PRO A 32 -41.27 -34.47 20.12
CA PRO A 32 -39.93 -34.01 20.46
C PRO A 32 -39.77 -34.07 21.98
N PRO A 33 -38.61 -34.51 22.50
CA PRO A 33 -38.41 -34.60 23.94
C PRO A 33 -38.78 -33.26 24.58
N SER A 34 -39.56 -33.31 25.65
CA SER A 34 -39.94 -32.10 26.38
C SER A 34 -38.67 -31.42 26.87
N LEU A 35 -38.41 -30.21 26.36
CA LEU A 35 -37.26 -29.40 26.78
C LEU A 35 -37.21 -29.37 28.31
N THR A 36 -36.07 -29.78 28.86
CA THR A 36 -35.82 -29.70 30.30
C THR A 36 -35.89 -28.24 30.76
N ALA A 37 -36.01 -27.99 32.06
CA ALA A 37 -36.00 -26.62 32.58
C ALA A 37 -34.70 -25.88 32.19
N GLU A 38 -33.58 -26.59 32.21
CA GLU A 38 -32.27 -26.09 31.78
C GLU A 38 -32.24 -25.74 30.28
N ASP A 39 -32.81 -26.61 29.44
CA ASP A 39 -32.89 -26.33 27.99
C ASP A 39 -33.76 -25.10 27.68
N ARG A 40 -34.85 -24.90 28.43
CA ARG A 40 -35.71 -23.72 28.27
C ARG A 40 -35.00 -22.44 28.68
N GLU A 41 -34.31 -22.47 29.82
CA GLU A 41 -33.53 -21.32 30.29
C GLU A 41 -32.42 -20.97 29.29
N ARG A 42 -31.70 -21.99 28.80
CA ARG A 42 -30.67 -21.84 27.77
C ARG A 42 -31.23 -21.30 26.46
N LEU A 43 -32.40 -21.77 26.03
CA LEU A 43 -33.06 -21.28 24.82
C LEU A 43 -33.45 -19.81 24.98
N THR A 44 -34.07 -19.43 26.09
CA THR A 44 -34.42 -18.03 26.39
C THR A 44 -33.19 -17.12 26.43
N ALA A 45 -32.09 -17.59 27.03
CA ALA A 45 -30.83 -16.85 27.04
C ALA A 45 -30.24 -16.67 25.62
N LEU A 46 -30.27 -17.71 24.80
CA LEU A 46 -29.80 -17.66 23.41
C LEU A 46 -30.68 -16.76 22.53
N GLU A 47 -32.00 -16.78 22.72
CA GLU A 47 -32.93 -15.90 22.03
C GLU A 47 -32.71 -14.43 22.41
N GLY A 48 -32.51 -14.16 23.70
CA GLY A 48 -32.13 -12.84 24.22
C GLY A 48 -30.83 -12.35 23.59
N LYS A 49 -29.79 -13.20 23.56
CA LYS A 49 -28.50 -12.89 22.93
C LYS A 49 -28.64 -12.67 21.43
N ARG A 50 -29.41 -13.50 20.72
CA ARG A 50 -29.70 -13.34 19.28
C ARG A 50 -30.41 -12.01 19.02
N LYS A 51 -31.41 -11.65 19.82
CA LYS A 51 -32.14 -10.39 19.69
C LYS A 51 -31.21 -9.19 19.91
N ALA A 52 -30.35 -9.24 20.92
CA ALA A 52 -29.36 -8.19 21.19
C ALA A 52 -28.36 -8.05 20.01
N LEU A 53 -27.81 -9.17 19.53
CA LEU A 53 -26.88 -9.17 18.39
C LEU A 53 -27.53 -8.67 17.10
N LEU A 54 -28.79 -9.03 16.83
CA LEU A 54 -29.52 -8.52 15.67
C LEU A 54 -29.81 -7.02 15.78
N ALA A 55 -30.11 -6.52 16.97
CA ALA A 55 -30.28 -5.08 17.21
C ALA A 55 -28.96 -4.33 17.01
N GLU A 56 -27.84 -4.88 17.47
CA GLU A 56 -26.50 -4.33 17.26
C GLU A 56 -26.10 -4.36 15.78
N LEU A 57 -26.31 -5.47 15.08
CA LEU A 57 -26.08 -5.60 13.64
C LEU A 57 -26.90 -4.57 12.84
N LYS A 58 -28.16 -4.34 13.23
CA LYS A 58 -29.01 -3.33 12.59
C LYS A 58 -28.47 -1.91 12.79
N LYS A 59 -27.84 -1.60 13.93
CA LYS A 59 -27.18 -0.31 14.18
C LYS A 59 -25.95 -0.10 13.30
N LEU A 60 -25.26 -1.18 12.91
CA LEU A 60 -24.07 -1.11 12.05
C LEU A 60 -24.39 -0.77 10.59
N GLY A 61 -25.66 -0.88 10.17
CA GLY A 61 -26.09 -0.59 8.80
C GLY A 61 -25.68 -1.66 7.78
N ALA A 62 -25.89 -1.39 6.50
CA ALA A 62 -25.41 -2.29 5.44
C ALA A 62 -23.88 -2.21 5.36
N PRO A 63 -23.16 -3.35 5.29
CA PRO A 63 -21.72 -3.31 5.12
C PRO A 63 -21.38 -2.55 3.83
N PRO A 64 -20.30 -1.76 3.81
CA PRO A 64 -19.86 -1.09 2.60
C PRO A 64 -19.61 -2.15 1.53
N ARG A 65 -20.20 -1.97 0.34
CA ARG A 65 -19.88 -2.81 -0.80
C ARG A 65 -18.45 -2.48 -1.22
N VAL A 66 -17.64 -3.52 -1.34
CA VAL A 66 -16.28 -3.42 -1.89
C VAL A 66 -16.28 -4.05 -3.27
N TYR A 67 -15.54 -3.44 -4.19
CA TYR A 67 -15.27 -4.09 -5.47
C TYR A 67 -14.37 -5.29 -5.22
N GLY A 68 -14.79 -6.45 -5.71
CA GLY A 68 -14.04 -7.69 -5.68
C GLY A 68 -13.96 -8.27 -7.08
N VAL A 69 -12.91 -9.05 -7.33
CA VAL A 69 -12.80 -9.84 -8.55
C VAL A 69 -13.74 -11.03 -8.41
N VAL A 70 -14.65 -11.20 -9.37
CA VAL A 70 -15.45 -12.42 -9.51
C VAL A 70 -14.71 -13.33 -10.47
N SER A 71 -14.38 -14.54 -10.02
CA SER A 71 -13.76 -15.56 -10.87
C SER A 71 -14.77 -16.06 -11.91
N ASP A 72 -14.31 -16.23 -13.15
CA ASP A 72 -15.08 -16.97 -14.13
C ASP A 72 -15.08 -18.47 -13.77
N PRO A 73 -16.26 -19.13 -13.79
CA PRO A 73 -16.35 -20.54 -13.40
C PRO A 73 -15.60 -21.46 -14.36
N VAL A 74 -15.42 -21.04 -15.62
CA VAL A 74 -14.67 -21.76 -16.65
C VAL A 74 -13.48 -20.89 -17.04
N PRO A 75 -12.23 -21.32 -16.79
CA PRO A 75 -11.07 -20.57 -17.24
C PRO A 75 -11.04 -20.53 -18.77
N PRO A 76 -10.62 -19.40 -19.38
CA PRO A 76 -10.42 -19.36 -20.82
C PRO A 76 -9.32 -20.33 -21.23
N VAL A 77 -9.51 -21.00 -22.36
CA VAL A 77 -8.46 -21.81 -22.98
C VAL A 77 -7.37 -20.87 -23.48
N VAL A 78 -6.13 -21.09 -23.05
CA VAL A 78 -4.98 -20.29 -23.44
C VAL A 78 -4.18 -21.05 -24.48
N HIS A 79 -3.79 -20.37 -25.56
CA HIS A 79 -3.00 -20.92 -26.65
C HIS A 79 -1.63 -20.27 -26.73
N VAL A 80 -0.63 -21.03 -27.16
CA VAL A 80 0.62 -20.46 -27.66
C VAL A 80 0.30 -19.80 -29.00
N LEU A 81 0.55 -18.49 -29.11
CA LEU A 81 0.30 -17.75 -30.33
C LEU A 81 1.50 -17.84 -31.25
N ASP A 82 1.30 -18.18 -32.52
CA ASP A 82 2.39 -18.18 -33.49
C ASP A 82 2.93 -16.76 -33.67
N ARG A 83 4.18 -16.55 -33.26
CA ARG A 83 4.86 -15.24 -33.24
C ARG A 83 4.07 -14.14 -32.53
N GLY A 84 3.18 -14.50 -31.59
CA GLY A 84 2.34 -13.54 -30.87
C GLY A 84 1.10 -13.05 -31.63
N ASN A 85 0.76 -13.63 -32.79
CA ASN A 85 -0.45 -13.26 -33.53
C ASN A 85 -1.71 -13.84 -32.85
N PRO A 86 -2.64 -13.00 -32.32
CA PRO A 86 -3.86 -13.47 -31.67
C PRO A 86 -4.82 -14.20 -32.63
N GLU A 87 -4.68 -14.03 -33.94
CA GLU A 87 -5.48 -14.72 -34.95
C GLU A 87 -4.88 -16.08 -35.36
N ALA A 88 -3.68 -16.42 -34.88
CA ALA A 88 -3.02 -17.70 -35.17
C ALA A 88 -2.76 -18.49 -33.87
N PRO A 89 -3.82 -19.01 -33.20
CA PRO A 89 -3.67 -19.84 -32.02
C PRO A 89 -3.05 -21.20 -32.38
N GLY A 90 -1.98 -21.55 -31.69
CA GLY A 90 -1.34 -22.85 -31.73
C GLY A 90 -1.81 -23.76 -30.60
N GLU A 91 -0.88 -24.53 -30.03
CA GLU A 91 -1.17 -25.52 -28.99
C GLU A 91 -1.76 -24.89 -27.72
N THR A 92 -2.71 -25.59 -27.12
CA THR A 92 -3.28 -25.22 -25.82
C THR A 92 -2.24 -25.40 -24.72
N VAL A 93 -2.15 -24.43 -23.82
CA VAL A 93 -1.28 -24.48 -22.64
C VAL A 93 -2.09 -24.53 -21.36
N GLY A 94 -1.73 -25.47 -20.50
CA GLY A 94 -2.27 -25.60 -19.15
C GLY A 94 -1.56 -24.70 -18.14
N PRO A 95 -2.09 -24.59 -16.91
CA PRO A 95 -1.46 -23.88 -15.81
C PRO A 95 -0.06 -24.42 -15.51
N SER A 96 0.96 -23.57 -15.62
CA SER A 96 2.35 -23.95 -15.42
C SER A 96 3.20 -22.77 -14.96
N ALA A 97 4.38 -23.07 -14.42
CA ALA A 97 5.42 -22.12 -14.03
C ALA A 97 6.58 -22.14 -15.04
N LEU A 98 7.46 -21.14 -14.89
CA LEU A 98 8.69 -21.08 -15.66
C LEU A 98 9.71 -22.08 -15.10
N THR A 99 10.02 -23.11 -15.89
CA THR A 99 10.96 -24.20 -15.53
C THR A 99 12.37 -23.72 -15.18
N TRP A 100 12.81 -22.58 -15.72
CA TRP A 100 14.14 -22.05 -15.51
C TRP A 100 14.31 -21.24 -14.22
N VAL A 101 13.21 -20.78 -13.61
CA VAL A 101 13.23 -19.95 -12.39
C VAL A 101 13.61 -20.77 -11.17
N ALA A 102 13.06 -21.98 -11.07
CA ALA A 102 13.31 -22.90 -9.97
C ALA A 102 13.45 -24.31 -10.55
N LYS A 103 14.65 -24.63 -11.02
CA LYS A 103 14.95 -25.90 -11.71
C LYS A 103 14.60 -27.14 -10.88
N GLU A 104 14.58 -26.99 -9.55
CA GLU A 104 14.24 -28.05 -8.60
C GLU A 104 12.74 -28.14 -8.28
N LEU A 105 11.92 -27.26 -8.86
CA LEU A 105 10.47 -27.26 -8.72
C LEU A 105 9.82 -27.79 -9.99
N SER A 106 8.77 -28.58 -9.78
CA SER A 106 7.85 -28.90 -10.86
C SER A 106 7.27 -27.60 -11.42
N ALA A 107 7.30 -27.48 -12.75
CA ALA A 107 6.61 -26.40 -13.43
C ALA A 107 5.09 -26.64 -13.48
N THR A 108 4.61 -27.87 -13.34
CA THR A 108 3.18 -28.16 -13.39
C THR A 108 2.48 -27.69 -12.12
N ILE A 109 1.61 -26.67 -12.24
CA ILE A 109 0.87 -26.04 -11.14
C ILE A 109 -0.63 -26.40 -11.29
N GLY A 110 -0.91 -27.70 -11.27
CA GLY A 110 -2.27 -28.24 -11.51
C GLY A 110 -2.60 -28.41 -12.99
N ASP A 111 -3.90 -28.56 -13.28
CA ASP A 111 -4.45 -28.79 -14.62
C ASP A 111 -5.64 -27.84 -14.89
N ALA A 112 -6.18 -27.88 -16.11
CA ALA A 112 -7.31 -27.04 -16.51
C ALA A 112 -8.63 -27.37 -15.77
N GLU A 113 -8.77 -28.60 -15.28
CA GLU A 113 -9.96 -29.10 -14.58
C GLU A 113 -9.96 -28.74 -13.09
N MET A 114 -8.80 -28.44 -12.52
CA MET A 114 -8.64 -28.05 -11.13
C MET A 114 -9.37 -26.72 -10.86
N PRO A 115 -10.21 -26.62 -9.80
CA PRO A 115 -10.88 -25.35 -9.45
C PRO A 115 -9.90 -24.17 -9.32
N GLU A 116 -10.32 -22.98 -9.77
CA GLU A 116 -9.44 -21.79 -9.82
C GLU A 116 -8.76 -21.49 -8.48
N GLY A 117 -9.50 -21.57 -7.38
CA GLY A 117 -8.94 -21.35 -6.04
C GLY A 117 -7.79 -22.30 -5.71
N LYS A 118 -7.86 -23.56 -6.14
CA LYS A 118 -6.79 -24.55 -5.97
C LYS A 118 -5.59 -24.24 -6.88
N ARG A 119 -5.83 -23.80 -8.11
CA ARG A 119 -4.74 -23.36 -9.03
C ARG A 119 -3.98 -22.16 -8.49
N ARG A 120 -4.69 -21.14 -7.99
CA ARG A 120 -4.07 -19.96 -7.35
C ARG A 120 -3.29 -20.34 -6.11
N LEU A 121 -3.80 -21.26 -5.31
CA LEU A 121 -3.08 -21.78 -4.14
C LEU A 121 -1.82 -22.56 -4.55
N ALA A 122 -1.89 -23.39 -5.58
CA ALA A 122 -0.73 -24.09 -6.10
C ALA A 122 0.35 -23.12 -6.62
N LEU A 123 -0.05 -22.05 -7.31
CA LEU A 123 0.87 -20.99 -7.75
C LEU A 123 1.48 -20.26 -6.54
N ALA A 124 0.68 -19.91 -5.55
CA ALA A 124 1.16 -19.26 -4.33
C ALA A 124 2.21 -20.13 -3.62
N ASN A 125 1.94 -21.43 -3.48
CA ASN A 125 2.88 -22.39 -2.89
C ASN A 125 4.18 -22.50 -3.70
N TRP A 126 4.11 -22.50 -5.03
CA TRP A 126 5.28 -22.50 -5.90
C TRP A 126 6.12 -21.21 -5.76
N VAL A 127 5.47 -20.05 -5.66
CA VAL A 127 6.13 -18.75 -5.51
C VAL A 127 6.90 -18.67 -4.18
N VAL A 128 6.36 -19.21 -3.09
CA VAL A 128 7.00 -19.14 -1.75
C VAL A 128 7.77 -20.41 -1.38
N ASP A 129 7.87 -21.40 -2.27
CA ASP A 129 8.57 -22.65 -2.00
C ASP A 129 10.03 -22.36 -1.59
N PRO A 130 10.57 -23.03 -0.56
CA PRO A 130 11.96 -22.85 -0.14
C PRO A 130 13.00 -23.01 -1.25
N ARG A 131 12.71 -23.84 -2.27
CA ARG A 131 13.57 -24.09 -3.44
C ARG A 131 13.46 -23.00 -4.50
N ASN A 132 12.54 -22.03 -4.35
CA ASN A 132 12.49 -20.83 -5.18
C ASN A 132 13.28 -19.69 -4.51
N PRO A 133 14.50 -19.37 -5.01
CA PRO A 133 15.31 -18.31 -4.41
C PRO A 133 14.86 -16.90 -4.84
N LEU A 134 14.17 -16.75 -5.98
CA LEU A 134 13.90 -15.44 -6.58
C LEU A 134 12.97 -14.60 -5.72
N THR A 135 11.92 -15.20 -5.17
CA THR A 135 10.93 -14.47 -4.37
C THR A 135 11.57 -13.81 -3.14
N ARG A 136 12.47 -14.53 -2.48
CA ARG A 136 13.19 -14.03 -1.28
C ARG A 136 14.21 -12.96 -1.65
N ARG A 137 14.98 -13.17 -2.73
CA ARG A 137 15.94 -12.17 -3.24
C ARG A 137 15.23 -10.89 -3.70
N ALA A 138 14.11 -11.01 -4.41
CA ALA A 138 13.33 -9.88 -4.88
C ALA A 138 12.80 -9.03 -3.70
N ILE A 139 12.19 -9.67 -2.70
CA ILE A 139 11.62 -8.92 -1.59
C ILE A 139 12.70 -8.27 -0.70
N VAL A 140 13.81 -8.96 -0.41
CA VAL A 140 14.88 -8.36 0.43
C VAL A 140 15.62 -7.24 -0.29
N ASN A 141 15.81 -7.36 -1.61
CA ASN A 141 16.34 -6.26 -2.42
C ASN A 141 15.40 -5.05 -2.41
N ARG A 142 14.09 -5.28 -2.44
CA ARG A 142 13.09 -4.21 -2.38
C ARG A 142 13.06 -3.53 -1.02
N LEU A 143 13.18 -4.29 0.08
CA LEU A 143 13.36 -3.74 1.42
C LEU A 143 14.63 -2.90 1.51
N TRP A 144 15.75 -3.41 1.00
CA TRP A 144 17.03 -2.71 0.97
C TRP A 144 16.93 -1.39 0.19
N HIS A 145 16.35 -1.44 -1.01
CA HIS A 145 16.09 -0.29 -1.86
C HIS A 145 15.30 0.81 -1.14
N TRP A 146 14.24 0.46 -0.41
CA TRP A 146 13.42 1.44 0.29
C TRP A 146 14.15 2.13 1.45
N HIS A 147 15.14 1.46 2.02
CA HIS A 147 15.99 2.02 3.07
C HIS A 147 17.10 2.88 2.47
N PHE A 148 17.91 2.33 1.57
CA PHE A 148 19.13 2.99 1.07
C PHE A 148 18.93 3.83 -0.20
N GLY A 149 17.72 3.86 -0.76
CA GLY A 149 17.37 4.54 -2.02
C GLY A 149 17.76 3.75 -3.28
N GLN A 150 18.61 2.75 -3.15
CA GLN A 150 19.04 1.86 -4.23
C GLN A 150 19.13 0.43 -3.72
N GLY A 151 18.63 -0.53 -4.52
CA GLY A 151 18.74 -1.95 -4.21
C GLY A 151 20.16 -2.47 -4.37
N ILE A 152 20.47 -3.61 -3.74
CA ILE A 152 21.70 -4.37 -4.00
C ILE A 152 21.77 -4.74 -5.49
N VAL A 153 20.63 -5.15 -6.05
CA VAL A 153 20.34 -5.15 -7.49
C VAL A 153 19.57 -3.88 -7.80
N THR A 154 20.07 -3.06 -8.71
CA THR A 154 19.52 -1.71 -8.93
C THR A 154 18.14 -1.74 -9.60
N THR A 155 17.83 -2.83 -10.31
CA THR A 155 16.58 -3.12 -11.01
C THR A 155 15.63 -3.91 -10.08
N PRO A 156 14.73 -3.28 -9.31
CA PRO A 156 14.04 -3.96 -8.22
C PRO A 156 13.00 -4.99 -8.68
N SER A 157 12.67 -4.99 -9.98
CA SER A 157 11.69 -5.88 -10.62
C SER A 157 12.28 -6.78 -11.71
N ASP A 158 13.60 -6.69 -11.96
CA ASP A 158 14.27 -7.55 -12.94
C ASP A 158 15.57 -8.11 -12.36
N PHE A 159 15.59 -9.43 -12.16
CA PHE A 159 16.73 -10.23 -11.71
C PHE A 159 17.24 -11.16 -12.83
N GLY A 160 16.70 -11.02 -14.04
CA GLY A 160 17.10 -11.77 -15.22
C GLY A 160 18.26 -11.11 -15.96
N LEU A 161 18.45 -11.47 -17.22
CA LEU A 161 19.53 -10.96 -18.07
C LEU A 161 19.43 -9.45 -18.36
N GLY A 162 18.23 -8.88 -18.26
CA GLY A 162 18.00 -7.44 -18.39
C GLY A 162 18.23 -6.66 -17.09
N GLY A 163 18.43 -7.37 -15.97
CA GLY A 163 18.69 -6.79 -14.66
C GLY A 163 20.17 -6.54 -14.40
N ASP A 164 20.44 -5.66 -13.44
CA ASP A 164 21.80 -5.38 -12.99
C ASP A 164 22.38 -6.52 -12.14
N THR A 165 23.70 -6.65 -12.14
CA THR A 165 24.38 -7.54 -11.20
C THR A 165 24.33 -6.98 -9.78
N PRO A 166 24.19 -7.86 -8.76
CA PRO A 166 24.17 -7.43 -7.37
C PRO A 166 25.52 -6.81 -6.97
N SER A 167 25.49 -5.66 -6.29
CA SER A 167 26.71 -5.05 -5.73
C SER A 167 27.36 -5.94 -4.66
N HIS A 168 26.54 -6.65 -3.88
CA HIS A 168 26.96 -7.52 -2.79
C HIS A 168 26.15 -8.84 -2.84
N ALA A 169 26.57 -9.78 -3.68
CA ALA A 169 25.84 -11.03 -3.90
C ALA A 169 25.65 -11.85 -2.61
N GLU A 170 26.69 -11.98 -1.80
CA GLU A 170 26.65 -12.72 -0.54
C GLU A 170 25.69 -12.08 0.48
N LEU A 171 25.64 -10.75 0.52
CA LEU A 171 24.70 -10.02 1.38
C LEU A 171 23.25 -10.25 0.94
N LEU A 172 22.98 -10.21 -0.37
CA LEU A 172 21.65 -10.50 -0.91
C LEU A 172 21.19 -11.90 -0.51
N ASP A 173 22.08 -12.89 -0.64
CA ASP A 173 21.79 -14.28 -0.28
C ASP A 173 21.62 -14.45 1.24
N PHE A 174 22.46 -13.81 2.04
CA PHE A 174 22.32 -13.77 3.50
C PHE A 174 20.96 -13.20 3.92
N LEU A 175 20.54 -12.07 3.35
CA LEU A 175 19.26 -11.46 3.69
C LEU A 175 18.08 -12.32 3.24
N ALA A 176 18.14 -12.91 2.03
CA ALA A 176 17.12 -13.81 1.53
C ALA A 176 16.96 -15.07 2.40
N GLU A 177 18.07 -15.61 2.91
CA GLU A 177 18.04 -16.75 3.82
C GLU A 177 17.57 -16.36 5.23
N ARG A 178 17.99 -15.18 5.72
CA ARG A 178 17.51 -14.65 6.99
C ARG A 178 16.01 -14.42 6.99
N LEU A 179 15.44 -13.91 5.89
CA LEU A 179 13.99 -13.74 5.77
C LEU A 179 13.24 -15.07 5.91
N ARG A 180 13.77 -16.15 5.32
CA ARG A 180 13.20 -17.50 5.46
C ARG A 180 13.27 -17.97 6.91
N ALA A 181 14.43 -17.82 7.55
CA ALA A 181 14.63 -18.19 8.95
C ALA A 181 13.70 -17.42 9.90
N GLU A 182 13.41 -16.14 9.59
CA GLU A 182 12.47 -15.28 10.30
C GLU A 182 11.00 -15.50 9.90
N LYS A 183 10.70 -16.60 9.20
CA LYS A 183 9.33 -16.98 8.76
C LYS A 183 8.63 -15.85 8.01
N TRP A 184 9.35 -15.20 7.10
CA TRP A 184 8.86 -14.08 6.28
C TRP A 184 8.49 -12.81 7.05
N SER A 185 8.98 -12.64 8.29
CA SER A 185 8.76 -11.42 9.07
C SER A 185 9.50 -10.22 8.48
N LEU A 186 8.79 -9.41 7.69
CA LEU A 186 9.35 -8.16 7.15
C LEU A 186 9.81 -7.22 8.28
N LYS A 187 9.09 -7.20 9.41
CA LYS A 187 9.46 -6.38 10.58
C LYS A 187 10.81 -6.78 11.18
N ALA A 188 11.12 -8.07 11.22
CA ALA A 188 12.43 -8.55 11.65
C ALA A 188 13.53 -8.08 10.68
N MET A 189 13.27 -8.15 9.37
CA MET A 189 14.21 -7.66 8.36
C MET A 189 14.42 -6.14 8.42
N HIS A 190 13.34 -5.35 8.60
CA HIS A 190 13.45 -3.91 8.83
C HIS A 190 14.34 -3.62 10.03
N ARG A 191 14.11 -4.29 11.17
CA ARG A 191 14.95 -4.13 12.37
C ARG A 191 16.42 -4.44 12.07
N LEU A 192 16.70 -5.59 11.46
CA LEU A 192 18.06 -6.01 11.11
C LEU A 192 18.78 -4.94 10.28
N ILE A 193 18.12 -4.40 9.25
CA ILE A 193 18.68 -3.36 8.38
C ILE A 193 18.94 -2.08 9.17
N VAL A 194 17.93 -1.54 9.86
CA VAL A 194 18.06 -0.22 10.54
C VAL A 194 18.96 -0.24 11.77
N THR A 195 19.27 -1.42 12.32
CA THR A 195 20.25 -1.57 13.40
C THR A 195 21.66 -1.94 12.91
N SER A 196 21.85 -2.13 11.60
CA SER A 196 23.15 -2.45 11.02
C SER A 196 24.15 -1.29 11.19
N ALA A 197 25.45 -1.61 11.04
CA ALA A 197 26.47 -0.57 10.98
C ALA A 197 26.32 0.29 9.71
N ALA A 198 25.94 -0.34 8.58
CA ALA A 198 25.73 0.34 7.30
C ALA A 198 24.63 1.41 7.38
N TRP A 199 23.49 1.11 8.01
CA TRP A 199 22.40 2.09 8.18
C TRP A 199 22.78 3.26 9.09
N ARG A 200 23.63 3.01 10.09
CA ARG A 200 24.01 4.01 11.10
C ARG A 200 25.25 4.83 10.72
N GLN A 201 25.71 4.73 9.48
CA GLN A 201 26.80 5.57 8.99
C GLN A 201 26.35 7.04 8.91
N SER A 202 27.32 7.95 9.05
CA SER A 202 27.09 9.37 8.78
C SER A 202 26.87 9.62 7.30
N SER A 203 26.11 10.65 6.94
CA SER A 203 25.98 11.17 5.57
C SER A 203 27.12 12.12 5.16
N ALA A 204 28.05 12.40 6.08
CA ALA A 204 29.20 13.28 5.86
C ALA A 204 30.03 12.88 4.64
N TRP A 205 30.51 13.88 3.93
CA TRP A 205 31.32 13.68 2.73
C TRP A 205 32.74 13.21 3.06
N ASN A 206 33.25 12.27 2.28
CA ASN A 206 34.64 11.84 2.32
C ASN A 206 35.20 11.82 0.90
N GLU A 207 36.17 12.70 0.64
CA GLU A 207 36.73 12.90 -0.70
C GLU A 207 37.46 11.66 -1.24
N ALA A 208 38.19 10.94 -0.38
CA ALA A 208 38.92 9.73 -0.78
C ALA A 208 37.95 8.59 -1.15
N ALA A 209 36.87 8.42 -0.38
CA ALA A 209 35.85 7.41 -0.67
C ALA A 209 35.07 7.75 -1.96
N ALA A 210 34.71 9.02 -2.14
CA ALA A 210 34.02 9.50 -3.33
C ALA A 210 34.85 9.34 -4.63
N ALA A 211 36.18 9.43 -4.54
CA ALA A 211 37.06 9.18 -5.67
C ALA A 211 37.03 7.70 -6.11
N VAL A 212 36.72 6.77 -5.21
CA VAL A 212 36.60 5.33 -5.49
C VAL A 212 35.18 4.96 -5.92
N ASP A 213 34.17 5.49 -5.24
CA ASP A 213 32.76 5.16 -5.44
C ASP A 213 31.88 6.40 -5.29
N ALA A 214 31.85 7.24 -6.32
CA ALA A 214 31.07 8.48 -6.32
C ALA A 214 29.55 8.22 -6.18
N GLN A 215 29.06 7.07 -6.64
CA GLN A 215 27.64 6.69 -6.57
C GLN A 215 27.24 6.10 -5.20
N ASN A 216 28.21 5.91 -4.29
CA ASN A 216 27.98 5.30 -2.98
C ASN A 216 27.34 3.89 -3.07
N ARG A 217 27.67 3.13 -4.12
CA ARG A 217 27.20 1.75 -4.34
C ARG A 217 27.73 0.78 -3.27
N LEU A 218 28.89 1.07 -2.70
CA LEU A 218 29.57 0.32 -1.63
C LEU A 218 29.17 0.81 -0.24
N LEU A 219 28.31 1.83 -0.14
CA LEU A 219 27.74 2.33 1.12
C LEU A 219 28.81 2.73 2.14
N TRP A 220 29.68 3.64 1.72
CA TRP A 220 30.69 4.27 2.57
C TRP A 220 30.16 5.49 3.34
N ARG A 221 28.92 5.92 3.04
CA ARG A 221 28.13 6.86 3.84
C ARG A 221 26.62 6.57 3.75
N MET A 222 25.82 7.26 4.56
CA MET A 222 24.37 7.30 4.36
C MET A 222 24.00 8.26 3.22
N ASN A 223 22.98 7.90 2.42
CA ASN A 223 22.49 8.73 1.32
C ASN A 223 21.46 9.75 1.83
N PRO A 224 21.65 11.07 1.57
CA PRO A 224 20.59 12.05 1.77
C PRO A 224 19.36 11.66 0.96
N ARG A 225 18.19 11.68 1.61
CA ARG A 225 16.95 11.21 1.02
C ARG A 225 15.96 12.36 0.88
N ARG A 226 15.54 12.63 -0.35
CA ARG A 226 14.42 13.53 -0.60
C ARG A 226 13.12 12.86 -0.13
N LEU A 227 12.26 13.63 0.53
CA LEU A 227 10.92 13.19 0.92
C LEU A 227 10.06 12.92 -0.33
N THR A 228 9.25 11.87 -0.30
CA THR A 228 8.26 11.62 -1.35
C THR A 228 7.11 12.61 -1.27
N ALA A 229 6.31 12.76 -2.33
CA ALA A 229 5.15 13.65 -2.36
C ALA A 229 4.23 13.51 -1.13
N GLU A 230 3.95 12.26 -0.72
CA GLU A 230 3.12 11.96 0.46
C GLU A 230 3.80 12.39 1.76
N GLU A 231 5.11 12.17 1.89
CA GLU A 231 5.89 12.58 3.05
C GLU A 231 5.99 14.10 3.15
N VAL A 232 6.21 14.81 2.03
CA VAL A 232 6.21 16.27 1.98
C VAL A 232 4.87 16.80 2.46
N ARG A 233 3.76 16.32 1.90
CA ARG A 233 2.42 16.76 2.31
C ARG A 233 2.15 16.49 3.79
N ASP A 234 2.46 15.30 4.28
CA ASP A 234 2.24 14.92 5.68
C ASP A 234 3.15 15.73 6.62
N THR A 235 4.37 16.05 6.21
CA THR A 235 5.32 16.89 6.96
C THR A 235 4.79 18.32 7.06
N VAL A 236 4.31 18.91 5.96
CA VAL A 236 3.67 20.23 5.97
C VAL A 236 2.52 20.27 6.98
N LEU A 237 1.62 19.28 6.96
CA LEU A 237 0.53 19.20 7.94
C LEU A 237 1.01 19.02 9.38
N ALA A 238 2.10 18.28 9.58
CA ALA A 238 2.67 18.05 10.91
C ALA A 238 3.26 19.33 11.50
N VAL A 239 4.04 20.07 10.72
CA VAL A 239 4.70 21.31 11.18
C VAL A 239 3.70 22.44 11.40
N THR A 240 2.60 22.49 10.65
CA THR A 240 1.50 23.44 10.89
C THR A 240 0.58 23.04 12.04
N GLY A 241 0.72 21.82 12.57
CA GLY A 241 -0.14 21.29 13.63
C GLY A 241 -1.55 20.90 13.13
N LYS A 242 -1.74 20.70 11.82
CA LYS A 242 -3.02 20.33 11.22
C LYS A 242 -3.17 18.82 10.98
N LEU A 243 -2.08 18.06 11.01
CA LEU A 243 -2.09 16.62 10.72
C LEU A 243 -3.01 15.85 11.67
N ASN A 244 -4.06 15.25 11.11
CA ASN A 244 -4.88 14.26 11.80
C ASN A 244 -4.17 12.89 11.74
N ARG A 245 -3.77 12.39 12.92
CA ARG A 245 -3.06 11.11 13.11
C ARG A 245 -3.98 9.94 13.47
N GLU A 246 -5.29 10.12 13.45
CA GLU A 246 -6.27 9.07 13.77
C GLU A 246 -6.04 7.84 12.88
N PRO A 247 -5.76 6.67 13.49
CA PRO A 247 -5.57 5.44 12.75
C PRO A 247 -6.90 4.83 12.32
N TYR A 248 -6.87 4.07 11.23
CA TYR A 248 -8.02 3.34 10.68
C TYR A 248 -9.19 4.25 10.25
N GLY A 249 -10.32 3.63 9.89
CA GLY A 249 -11.48 4.35 9.40
C GLY A 249 -11.39 4.71 7.92
N PRO A 250 -12.41 5.40 7.39
CA PRO A 250 -12.49 5.72 5.97
C PRO A 250 -11.40 6.72 5.56
N GLY A 251 -10.94 6.57 4.32
CA GLY A 251 -10.14 7.58 3.66
C GLY A 251 -10.92 8.86 3.39
N TYR A 252 -10.25 9.84 2.77
CA TYR A 252 -10.88 11.09 2.36
C TYR A 252 -10.73 11.32 0.85
N ARG A 253 -11.62 12.16 0.32
CA ARG A 253 -11.64 12.57 -1.09
C ARG A 253 -11.41 14.06 -1.16
N ASP A 254 -10.33 14.45 -1.82
CA ASP A 254 -9.94 15.84 -2.08
C ASP A 254 -10.37 16.27 -3.49
N PHE A 255 -11.53 15.79 -3.96
CA PHE A 255 -12.09 16.14 -5.27
C PHE A 255 -13.62 16.16 -5.26
N ASN A 256 -14.18 16.95 -6.15
CA ASN A 256 -15.59 16.88 -6.52
C ASN A 256 -15.77 15.84 -7.64
N TYR A 257 -16.85 15.08 -7.56
CA TYR A 257 -17.22 14.06 -8.53
C TYR A 257 -18.46 14.49 -9.32
N GLN A 258 -18.40 14.40 -10.64
CA GLN A 258 -19.54 14.59 -11.52
C GLN A 258 -19.74 13.34 -12.38
N GLU A 259 -20.93 12.75 -12.29
CA GLU A 259 -21.37 11.68 -13.17
C GLU A 259 -21.59 12.23 -14.57
N ALA A 260 -20.91 11.66 -15.55
CA ALA A 260 -21.05 11.95 -16.97
C ALA A 260 -20.63 10.70 -17.76
N TYR A 261 -20.75 10.73 -19.09
CA TYR A 261 -20.31 9.61 -19.94
C TYR A 261 -18.86 9.18 -19.64
N ALA A 262 -17.98 10.15 -19.39
CA ALA A 262 -16.68 9.94 -18.76
C ALA A 262 -16.69 10.66 -17.40
N PRO A 263 -16.50 9.95 -16.27
CA PRO A 263 -16.56 10.57 -14.95
C PRO A 263 -15.52 11.69 -14.80
N ILE A 264 -15.95 12.83 -14.26
CA ILE A 264 -15.10 14.02 -14.09
C ILE A 264 -14.72 14.17 -12.62
N TYR A 265 -13.41 14.29 -12.37
CA TYR A 265 -12.82 14.47 -11.05
C TYR A 265 -12.11 15.82 -11.00
N THR A 266 -12.62 16.75 -10.18
CA THR A 266 -12.03 18.09 -10.02
C THR A 266 -11.44 18.20 -8.62
N TYR A 267 -10.11 18.19 -8.52
CA TYR A 267 -9.42 18.32 -7.24
C TYR A 267 -9.71 19.66 -6.56
N ILE A 268 -9.84 19.62 -5.22
CA ILE A 268 -10.05 20.78 -4.36
C ILE A 268 -8.87 20.91 -3.39
N THR A 269 -8.62 22.14 -2.92
CA THR A 269 -7.59 22.36 -1.90
C THR A 269 -8.00 21.75 -0.56
N PRO A 270 -7.19 20.85 0.04
CA PRO A 270 -7.52 20.20 1.28
C PRO A 270 -7.33 21.13 2.49
N ASP A 271 -8.38 21.90 2.82
CA ASP A 271 -8.35 22.95 3.84
C ASP A 271 -9.39 22.75 4.97
N LYS A 272 -9.64 21.50 5.33
CA LYS A 272 -10.56 21.13 6.41
C LYS A 272 -10.03 19.94 7.22
N PRO A 273 -10.37 19.80 8.51
CA PRO A 273 -9.87 18.73 9.38
C PRO A 273 -9.98 17.31 8.83
N GLU A 274 -11.08 17.00 8.15
CA GLU A 274 -11.32 15.70 7.51
C GLU A 274 -10.38 15.40 6.34
N LEU A 275 -9.80 16.44 5.71
CA LEU A 275 -8.85 16.34 4.60
C LEU A 275 -7.39 16.39 5.08
N TRP A 276 -7.13 16.69 6.35
CA TRP A 276 -5.79 16.78 6.93
C TRP A 276 -5.29 15.45 7.50
N ARG A 277 -5.88 14.32 7.10
CA ARG A 277 -5.36 12.99 7.44
C ARG A 277 -4.04 12.72 6.71
N ARG A 278 -3.29 11.77 7.25
CA ARG A 278 -2.10 11.20 6.59
C ARG A 278 -2.42 10.79 5.15
N SER A 279 -1.49 11.02 4.24
CA SER A 279 -1.66 10.80 2.80
C SER A 279 -1.93 9.35 2.44
N VAL A 280 -1.62 8.38 3.32
CA VAL A 280 -2.00 6.96 3.18
C VAL A 280 -3.52 6.74 3.13
N TYR A 281 -4.32 7.69 3.65
CA TYR A 281 -5.79 7.64 3.64
C TYR A 281 -6.39 8.38 2.44
N ARG A 282 -5.59 8.90 1.51
CA ARG A 282 -6.09 9.58 0.31
C ARG A 282 -6.76 8.60 -0.63
N PHE A 283 -7.90 9.02 -1.18
CA PHE A 283 -8.46 8.37 -2.34
C PHE A 283 -7.63 8.73 -3.59
N VAL A 284 -7.18 7.73 -4.33
CA VAL A 284 -6.41 7.93 -5.57
C VAL A 284 -7.32 7.63 -6.76
N VAL A 285 -7.54 8.64 -7.61
CA VAL A 285 -8.26 8.47 -8.87
C VAL A 285 -7.26 7.97 -9.91
N ARG A 286 -7.48 6.76 -10.44
CA ARG A 286 -6.53 6.11 -11.35
C ARG A 286 -6.35 6.85 -12.68
N THR A 287 -7.39 7.51 -13.17
CA THR A 287 -7.43 8.15 -14.49
C THR A 287 -7.09 9.65 -14.46
N THR A 288 -7.09 10.26 -13.28
CA THR A 288 -6.90 11.71 -13.10
C THR A 288 -5.91 11.92 -11.97
N PRO A 289 -4.60 12.02 -12.26
CA PRO A 289 -3.58 12.25 -11.24
C PRO A 289 -3.75 13.59 -10.52
N HIS A 290 -3.41 13.64 -9.24
CA HIS A 290 -3.46 14.88 -8.46
C HIS A 290 -2.25 15.78 -8.79
N GLU A 291 -2.49 16.96 -9.36
CA GLU A 291 -1.46 17.86 -9.91
C GLU A 291 -0.29 18.15 -8.94
N PHE A 292 -0.58 18.58 -7.71
CA PHE A 292 0.46 18.85 -6.70
C PHE A 292 1.30 17.60 -6.38
N MET A 293 0.66 16.44 -6.24
CA MET A 293 1.34 15.20 -5.91
C MET A 293 2.20 14.71 -7.08
N THR A 294 1.65 14.74 -8.30
CA THR A 294 2.37 14.38 -9.53
C THR A 294 3.58 15.28 -9.75
N THR A 295 3.44 16.59 -9.49
CA THR A 295 4.57 17.52 -9.59
C THR A 295 5.72 17.12 -8.66
N LEU A 296 5.40 16.58 -7.48
CA LEU A 296 6.37 16.06 -6.49
C LEU A 296 6.75 14.58 -6.71
N ASP A 297 6.69 14.09 -7.95
CA ASP A 297 7.05 12.72 -8.36
C ASP A 297 6.20 11.61 -7.70
N CYS A 298 4.95 11.91 -7.31
CA CYS A 298 4.02 10.86 -6.88
C CYS A 298 3.79 9.87 -8.04
N PRO A 299 3.92 8.54 -7.81
CA PRO A 299 3.72 7.54 -8.85
C PRO A 299 2.36 7.65 -9.53
N ASP A 300 2.35 7.45 -10.85
CA ASP A 300 1.11 7.35 -11.62
C ASP A 300 0.39 6.04 -11.25
N PRO A 301 -0.84 6.10 -10.72
CA PRO A 301 -1.61 4.92 -10.34
C PRO A 301 -2.00 4.02 -11.52
N ALA A 302 -1.90 4.50 -12.76
CA ALA A 302 -2.12 3.69 -13.95
C ALA A 302 -0.92 2.78 -14.29
N ASN A 303 0.28 3.13 -13.80
CA ASN A 303 1.54 2.52 -14.20
C ASN A 303 2.22 1.72 -13.08
N LEU A 304 2.99 0.71 -13.46
CA LEU A 304 3.88 0.00 -12.54
C LEU A 304 5.08 0.87 -12.22
N THR A 305 5.30 1.17 -10.93
CA THR A 305 6.42 1.99 -10.46
C THR A 305 7.33 1.18 -9.54
N PRO A 306 8.27 0.39 -10.10
CA PRO A 306 9.14 -0.48 -9.32
C PRO A 306 10.16 0.31 -8.50
N LYS A 307 10.61 1.47 -9.01
CA LYS A 307 11.46 2.46 -8.36
C LYS A 307 10.80 3.83 -8.53
N ARG A 308 10.71 4.60 -7.45
CA ARG A 308 10.18 5.96 -7.52
C ARG A 308 11.22 6.89 -8.14
N LEU A 309 10.76 7.83 -8.96
CA LEU A 309 11.61 8.91 -9.45
C LEU A 309 11.91 9.88 -8.31
N THR A 310 13.06 10.52 -8.38
CA THR A 310 13.45 11.59 -7.47
C THR A 310 14.09 12.67 -8.30
N THR A 311 13.35 13.73 -8.57
CA THR A 311 13.80 14.84 -9.39
C THR A 311 13.92 16.11 -8.54
N THR A 312 14.73 17.04 -9.00
CA THR A 312 14.80 18.41 -8.46
C THR A 312 14.58 19.35 -9.63
N THR A 313 13.36 19.85 -9.76
CA THR A 313 12.95 20.69 -10.89
C THR A 313 12.43 22.04 -10.40
N ALA A 314 12.52 23.05 -11.26
CA ALA A 314 11.95 24.36 -10.96
C ALA A 314 10.42 24.28 -10.70
N LEU A 315 9.71 23.36 -11.36
CA LEU A 315 8.28 23.14 -11.15
C LEU A 315 7.98 22.66 -9.72
N GLN A 316 8.83 21.79 -9.15
CA GLN A 316 8.67 21.38 -7.75
C GLN A 316 8.85 22.55 -6.79
N SER A 317 9.91 23.35 -6.97
CA SER A 317 10.12 24.54 -6.14
C SER A 317 8.97 25.55 -6.29
N LEU A 318 8.48 25.77 -7.52
CA LEU A 318 7.35 26.66 -7.75
C LEU A 318 6.04 26.12 -7.17
N ALA A 319 5.84 24.79 -7.16
CA ALA A 319 4.68 24.17 -6.54
C ALA A 319 4.72 24.30 -5.01
N LEU A 320 5.87 24.04 -4.38
CA LEU A 320 6.06 24.26 -2.94
C LEU A 320 5.86 25.73 -2.56
N TYR A 321 6.26 26.65 -3.44
CA TYR A 321 6.13 28.07 -3.18
C TYR A 321 4.72 28.62 -3.45
N ASN A 322 4.03 28.21 -4.51
CA ASN A 322 2.81 28.88 -5.00
C ASN A 322 1.52 28.06 -4.92
N ASN A 323 1.57 26.77 -4.63
CA ASN A 323 0.36 25.96 -4.57
C ASN A 323 -0.59 26.45 -3.45
N ASP A 324 -1.90 26.48 -3.72
CA ASP A 324 -2.91 26.98 -2.76
C ASP A 324 -2.86 26.22 -1.42
N PHE A 325 -2.61 24.90 -1.44
CA PHE A 325 -2.38 24.15 -0.21
C PHE A 325 -1.20 24.71 0.58
N MET A 326 -0.05 24.91 -0.07
CA MET A 326 1.16 25.42 0.58
C MET A 326 0.97 26.84 1.14
N LEU A 327 0.27 27.71 0.42
CA LEU A 327 -0.05 29.07 0.91
C LEU A 327 -0.93 29.02 2.16
N ARG A 328 -1.97 28.17 2.18
CA ARG A 328 -2.83 28.00 3.36
C ARG A 328 -2.06 27.42 4.54
N GLN A 329 -1.18 26.46 4.29
CA GLN A 329 -0.34 25.86 5.32
C GLN A 329 0.71 26.84 5.86
N ALA A 330 1.32 27.68 5.02
CA ALA A 330 2.21 28.74 5.48
C ALA A 330 1.51 29.73 6.43
N ARG A 331 0.25 30.06 6.15
CA ARG A 331 -0.59 30.86 7.08
C ARG A 331 -0.80 30.13 8.40
N TYR A 332 -1.17 28.86 8.39
CA TYR A 332 -1.35 28.08 9.62
C TYR A 332 -0.05 27.93 10.42
N LEU A 333 1.11 27.84 9.76
CA LEU A 333 2.39 27.85 10.44
C LEU A 333 2.60 29.21 11.15
N SER A 334 2.36 30.32 10.47
CA SER A 334 2.51 31.65 11.07
C SER A 334 1.59 31.86 12.29
N GLU A 335 0.32 31.44 12.20
CA GLU A 335 -0.62 31.48 13.32
C GLU A 335 -0.16 30.59 14.49
N ARG A 336 0.40 29.42 14.18
CA ARG A 336 0.97 28.51 15.17
C ARG A 336 2.16 29.14 15.88
N LEU A 337 3.08 29.77 15.15
CA LEU A 337 4.24 30.45 15.73
C LEU A 337 3.82 31.60 16.64
N MET A 338 2.86 32.43 16.23
CA MET A 338 2.33 33.50 17.08
C MET A 338 1.70 32.97 18.38
N ARG A 339 0.98 31.84 18.30
CA ARG A 339 0.33 31.22 19.46
C ARG A 339 1.34 30.58 20.42
N GLU A 340 2.36 29.91 19.90
CA GLU A 340 3.27 29.07 20.69
C GLU A 340 4.54 29.81 21.14
N ALA A 341 5.05 30.76 20.35
CA ALA A 341 6.24 31.56 20.69
C ALA A 341 5.92 33.00 21.13
N GLY A 342 4.65 33.42 21.06
CA GLY A 342 4.24 34.78 21.41
C GLY A 342 4.61 35.81 20.34
N ILE A 343 4.90 37.04 20.77
CA ILE A 343 5.17 38.19 19.87
C ILE A 343 6.66 38.42 19.58
N GLU A 344 7.56 37.76 20.30
CA GLU A 344 9.01 37.92 20.14
C GLU A 344 9.50 37.23 18.87
N ILE A 345 10.04 38.02 17.93
CA ILE A 345 10.42 37.54 16.59
C ILE A 345 11.49 36.46 16.67
N ASP A 346 12.52 36.65 17.50
CA ASP A 346 13.62 35.68 17.63
C ASP A 346 13.09 34.33 18.15
N GLY A 347 12.12 34.35 19.07
CA GLY A 347 11.44 33.15 19.55
C GLY A 347 10.58 32.48 18.49
N GLN A 348 9.91 33.26 17.63
CA GLN A 348 9.15 32.74 16.49
C GLN A 348 10.09 32.08 15.46
N VAL A 349 11.24 32.70 15.16
CA VAL A 349 12.25 32.15 14.24
C VAL A 349 12.83 30.85 14.80
N ASP A 350 13.21 30.80 16.07
CA ASP A 350 13.70 29.57 16.72
C ASP A 350 12.67 28.43 16.66
N LEU A 351 11.41 28.71 17.01
CA LEU A 351 10.36 27.70 16.93
C LEU A 351 10.12 27.23 15.49
N ALA A 352 10.17 28.13 14.51
CA ALA A 352 9.99 27.79 13.10
C ALA A 352 11.06 26.81 12.60
N PHE A 353 12.33 27.04 12.94
CA PHE A 353 13.44 26.15 12.60
C PHE A 353 13.30 24.78 13.28
N ARG A 354 12.94 24.75 14.57
CA ARG A 354 12.73 23.49 15.29
C ARG A 354 11.58 22.67 14.71
N LEU A 355 10.51 23.33 14.25
CA LEU A 355 9.38 22.67 13.61
C LEU A 355 9.71 22.21 12.18
N ALA A 356 10.32 23.07 11.36
CA ALA A 356 10.55 22.81 9.94
C ALA A 356 11.75 21.88 9.69
N PHE A 357 12.83 22.04 10.45
CA PHE A 357 14.12 21.37 10.20
C PHE A 357 14.57 20.46 11.36
N GLY A 358 13.86 20.46 12.49
CA GLY A 358 14.20 19.58 13.63
C GLY A 358 15.46 19.99 14.41
N ARG A 359 15.99 21.19 14.18
CA ARG A 359 17.15 21.77 14.89
C ARG A 359 16.89 23.23 15.28
N SER A 360 17.71 23.75 16.20
CA SER A 360 17.74 25.19 16.47
C SER A 360 18.51 25.94 15.38
N PRO A 361 18.14 27.20 15.09
CA PRO A 361 18.90 28.06 14.19
C PRO A 361 20.21 28.49 14.83
N SER A 362 21.21 28.77 14.00
CA SER A 362 22.42 29.49 14.37
C SER A 362 22.13 30.97 14.65
N GLY A 363 23.07 31.67 15.29
CA GLY A 363 22.92 33.11 15.54
C GLY A 363 22.74 33.95 14.26
N ALA A 364 23.39 33.55 13.16
CA ALA A 364 23.21 34.19 11.86
C ALA A 364 21.80 33.94 11.29
N GLU A 365 21.31 32.69 11.37
CA GLU A 365 19.96 32.35 10.92
C GLU A 365 18.85 33.05 11.73
N ILE A 366 19.07 33.26 13.04
CA ILE A 366 18.18 34.09 13.87
C ILE A 366 18.16 35.53 13.34
N ALA A 367 19.33 36.14 13.14
CA ALA A 367 19.43 37.52 12.67
C ALA A 367 18.78 37.71 11.29
N ASP A 368 19.07 36.82 10.34
CA ASP A 368 18.51 36.84 8.99
C ASP A 368 17.00 36.60 9.00
N GLY A 369 16.54 35.60 9.76
CA GLY A 369 15.12 35.30 9.92
C GLY A 369 14.36 36.46 10.56
N ALA A 370 14.92 37.09 11.60
CA ALA A 370 14.29 38.22 12.27
C ALA A 370 14.24 39.45 11.37
N SER A 371 15.28 39.71 10.59
CA SER A 371 15.28 40.77 9.58
C SER A 371 14.20 40.52 8.52
N PHE A 372 14.12 39.29 7.99
CA PHE A 372 13.14 38.91 6.99
C PHE A 372 11.69 39.04 7.51
N VAL A 373 11.42 38.62 8.74
CA VAL A 373 10.10 38.74 9.37
C VAL A 373 9.69 40.21 9.53
N LYS A 374 10.62 41.11 9.85
CA LYS A 374 10.34 42.56 9.95
C LYS A 374 10.01 43.18 8.59
N GLU A 375 10.66 42.73 7.52
CA GLU A 375 10.47 43.27 6.18
C GLU A 375 9.22 42.70 5.48
N ALA A 376 9.04 41.39 5.51
CA ALA A 376 8.05 40.67 4.69
C ALA A 376 6.96 39.97 5.51
N GLY A 377 7.07 39.96 6.85
CA GLY A 377 6.11 39.34 7.75
C GLY A 377 6.30 37.83 7.93
N LEU A 378 5.68 37.31 8.98
CA LEU A 378 5.81 35.91 9.41
C LEU A 378 5.25 34.92 8.39
N PHE A 379 4.21 35.29 7.64
CA PHE A 379 3.65 34.48 6.56
C PHE A 379 4.68 34.20 5.46
N ALA A 380 5.36 35.26 4.97
CA ALA A 380 6.36 35.13 3.93
C ALA A 380 7.57 34.30 4.39
N PHE A 381 7.95 34.46 5.67
CA PHE A 381 9.00 33.65 6.30
C PHE A 381 8.60 32.17 6.38
N CYS A 382 7.39 31.85 6.86
CA CYS A 382 6.92 30.46 6.88
C CYS A 382 6.89 29.84 5.47
N ARG A 383 6.46 30.62 4.48
CA ARG A 383 6.43 30.20 3.08
C ARG A 383 7.82 29.91 2.53
N SER A 384 8.85 30.69 2.89
CA SER A 384 10.22 30.43 2.46
C SER A 384 10.80 29.17 3.11
N LEU A 385 10.54 28.94 4.40
CA LEU A 385 10.97 27.72 5.10
C LEU A 385 10.37 26.45 4.48
N LEU A 386 9.07 26.45 4.18
CA LEU A 386 8.40 25.30 3.55
C LEU A 386 8.89 25.00 2.11
N ASN A 387 9.62 25.94 1.50
CA ASN A 387 10.23 25.78 0.18
C ASN A 387 11.76 25.56 0.25
N ALA A 388 12.34 25.51 1.45
CA ALA A 388 13.77 25.30 1.63
C ALA A 388 14.18 23.85 1.31
N ASN A 389 15.42 23.65 0.86
CA ASN A 389 15.95 22.30 0.63
C ASN A 389 15.93 21.47 1.92
N GLU A 390 16.34 22.05 3.04
CA GLU A 390 16.36 21.37 4.35
C GLU A 390 14.96 20.88 4.78
N PHE A 391 13.87 21.45 4.26
CA PHE A 391 12.51 20.99 4.55
C PHE A 391 12.14 19.68 3.85
N VAL A 392 12.76 19.39 2.70
CA VAL A 392 12.38 18.29 1.82
C VAL A 392 13.45 17.19 1.70
N TYR A 393 14.54 17.31 2.46
CA TYR A 393 15.60 16.31 2.55
C TYR A 393 15.79 15.84 3.99
N VAL A 394 16.14 14.57 4.16
CA VAL A 394 16.55 13.96 5.44
C VAL A 394 17.95 13.39 5.26
N ASP A 395 18.85 13.70 6.18
CA ASP A 395 20.28 13.35 6.12
C ASP A 395 20.79 12.51 7.29
#